data_AF-H1L035-F1
#
_entry.id   AF-H1L035-F1
#
_cell.length_a   1.000
_cell.length_b   1.000
_cell.length_c   1.000
_cell.angle_alpha   90.00
_cell.angle_beta   90.00
_cell.angle_gamma   90.00
#
_symmetry.space_group_name_H-M   'P 1'
#
loop_
_entity.id
_entity.type
_entity.pdbx_description
1 polymer ?
#
loop_
_entity_poly.entity_id
_entity_poly.type
_entity_poly.pdbx_seq_one_letter_code
_entity_poly.pdbx_strand_id
1 'polypeptide(L)'
;MIKGEYFFNDIPGTGGSYMDKETFYERAMNADVVILHTMGKNITTKEQLLSLNPDFANFKAFKNGRFYALPYDNSKKEVLDPAGIMLDYAKVVHPEVFGLFP
;
A
#
# COMPACT_ATOMS: atom_id res chain seq x y z
N MET A 1 9.61 -13.57 -7.51
CA MET A 1 8.30 -12.93 -7.79
C MET A 1 7.53 -12.89 -6.47
N ILE A 2 6.99 -11.75 -6.06
CA ILE A 2 6.52 -11.49 -4.68
C ILE A 2 5.16 -12.16 -4.36
N LYS A 3 4.64 -13.05 -5.22
CA LYS A 3 3.43 -13.91 -5.04
C LYS A 3 2.16 -13.26 -4.46
N GLY A 4 2.07 -11.93 -4.39
CA GLY A 4 0.84 -11.21 -4.08
C GLY A 4 -0.11 -11.19 -5.27
N GLU A 5 -1.40 -11.31 -5.01
CA GLU A 5 -2.45 -11.13 -6.02
C GLU A 5 -2.93 -9.67 -5.99
N TYR A 6 -2.64 -8.93 -7.07
CA TYR A 6 -3.13 -7.57 -7.21
C TYR A 6 -4.60 -7.61 -7.62
N PHE A 7 -5.49 -7.15 -6.74
CA PHE A 7 -6.94 -7.27 -6.91
C PHE A 7 -7.54 -6.35 -7.98
N PHE A 8 -6.74 -5.53 -8.66
CA PHE A 8 -7.12 -4.74 -9.85
C PHE A 8 -6.43 -5.25 -11.13
N ASN A 9 -5.96 -6.50 -11.16
CA ASN A 9 -5.29 -7.11 -12.31
C ASN A 9 -6.17 -7.26 -13.57
N ASP A 10 -7.49 -7.10 -13.43
CA ASP A 10 -8.50 -7.10 -14.48
C ASP A 10 -8.66 -5.75 -15.19
N ILE A 11 -8.14 -4.66 -14.60
CA ILE A 11 -8.23 -3.33 -15.20
C ILE A 11 -7.13 -3.17 -16.24
N PRO A 12 -7.48 -2.98 -17.54
CA PRO A 12 -6.48 -2.87 -18.59
C PRO A 12 -5.70 -1.55 -18.46
N GLY A 13 -4.37 -1.65 -18.52
CA GLY A 13 -3.47 -0.49 -18.50
C GLY A 13 -2.18 -0.80 -17.75
N THR A 14 -1.21 0.12 -17.87
CA THR A 14 0.08 0.04 -17.17
C THR A 14 0.33 1.27 -16.28
N GLY A 15 -0.69 2.08 -16.05
CA GLY A 15 -0.62 3.35 -15.32
C GLY A 15 -1.76 3.51 -14.32
N GLY A 16 -2.02 4.74 -13.89
CA GLY A 16 -3.13 5.04 -13.01
C GLY A 16 -4.48 5.00 -13.74
N SER A 17 -5.49 4.42 -13.10
CA SER A 17 -6.88 4.47 -13.55
C SER A 17 -7.72 5.23 -12.53
N TYR A 18 -8.64 6.06 -13.01
CA TYR A 18 -9.64 6.67 -12.14
C TYR A 18 -10.69 5.62 -11.76
N MET A 19 -11.03 5.58 -10.48
CA MET A 19 -12.06 4.72 -9.92
C MET A 19 -12.83 5.53 -8.88
N ASP A 20 -14.14 5.33 -8.82
CA ASP A 20 -14.95 5.93 -7.77
C ASP A 20 -14.66 5.30 -6.41
N LYS A 21 -15.03 6.03 -5.34
CA LYS A 21 -14.77 5.60 -3.98
C LYS A 21 -15.49 4.29 -3.64
N GLU A 22 -16.73 4.10 -4.06
CA GLU A 22 -17.53 2.94 -3.67
C GLU A 22 -16.93 1.66 -4.23
N THR A 23 -16.62 1.66 -5.54
CA THR A 23 -15.95 0.54 -6.21
C THR A 23 -14.57 0.25 -5.60
N PHE A 24 -13.78 1.29 -5.28
CA PHE A 24 -12.48 1.10 -4.63
C PHE A 24 -12.65 0.38 -3.27
N TYR A 25 -13.62 0.81 -2.47
CA TYR A 25 -13.87 0.25 -1.15
C TYR A 25 -14.37 -1.19 -1.24
N GLU A 26 -15.34 -1.47 -2.12
CA GLU A 26 -15.86 -2.82 -2.33
C GLU A 26 -14.73 -3.82 -2.65
N ARG A 27 -13.81 -3.43 -3.53
CA ARG A 27 -12.73 -4.30 -4.00
C ARG A 27 -11.56 -4.39 -3.02
N ALA A 28 -11.21 -3.30 -2.35
CA ALA A 28 -9.98 -3.20 -1.56
C ALA A 28 -10.16 -3.48 -0.07
N MET A 29 -11.36 -3.33 0.50
CA MET A 29 -11.57 -3.34 1.96
C MET A 29 -11.14 -4.66 2.63
N ASN A 30 -11.23 -5.77 1.91
CA ASN A 30 -10.86 -7.09 2.41
C ASN A 30 -9.41 -7.50 2.10
N ALA A 31 -8.61 -6.63 1.46
CA ALA A 31 -7.21 -6.93 1.16
C ALA A 31 -6.41 -7.23 2.45
N ASP A 32 -5.52 -8.22 2.38
CA ASP A 32 -4.64 -8.59 3.50
C ASP A 32 -3.58 -7.51 3.78
N VAL A 33 -3.18 -6.80 2.73
CA VAL A 33 -2.17 -5.75 2.75
C VAL A 33 -2.65 -4.59 1.90
N VAL A 34 -2.46 -3.37 2.38
CA VAL A 34 -2.66 -2.15 1.58
C VAL A 34 -1.37 -1.36 1.57
N ILE A 35 -0.98 -0.91 0.38
CA ILE A 35 0.14 0.01 0.19
C ILE A 35 -0.39 1.25 -0.52
N LEU A 36 -0.52 2.34 0.23
CA LEU A 36 -1.06 3.59 -0.25
C LEU A 36 0.06 4.52 -0.69
N HIS A 37 0.09 4.89 -1.97
CA HIS A 37 0.88 6.03 -2.42
C HIS A 37 0.22 7.33 -1.96
N THR A 38 0.91 8.11 -1.12
CA THR A 38 0.35 9.29 -0.47
C THR A 38 0.47 10.58 -1.29
N MET A 39 0.97 10.50 -2.52
CA MET A 39 1.06 11.60 -3.49
C MET A 39 1.67 12.90 -2.92
N GLY A 40 2.71 12.80 -2.09
CA GLY A 40 3.33 13.99 -1.49
C GLY A 40 3.25 14.06 0.03
N LYS A 41 2.30 13.36 0.66
CA LYS A 41 2.06 13.51 2.10
C LYS A 41 2.97 12.58 2.91
N ASN A 42 3.69 13.14 3.89
CA ASN A 42 4.46 12.33 4.82
C ASN A 42 3.55 11.78 5.93
N ILE A 43 2.95 10.61 5.68
CA ILE A 43 2.10 9.91 6.65
C ILE A 43 2.97 8.89 7.38
N THR A 44 3.17 9.11 8.67
CA THR A 44 3.97 8.23 9.53
C THR A 44 3.18 7.63 10.68
N THR A 45 1.92 8.06 10.90
CA THR A 45 1.06 7.52 11.95
C THR A 45 -0.33 7.11 11.45
N LYS A 46 -1.01 6.25 12.22
CA LYS A 46 -2.39 5.81 11.92
C LYS A 46 -3.38 6.97 12.00
N GLU A 47 -3.18 7.88 12.94
CA GLU A 47 -4.04 9.06 13.14
C GLU A 47 -3.98 10.00 11.95
N GLN A 48 -2.77 10.20 11.39
CA GLN A 48 -2.59 10.97 10.16
C GLN A 48 -3.30 10.30 8.97
N LEU A 49 -3.24 8.97 8.86
CA LEU A 49 -3.95 8.22 7.83
C LEU A 49 -5.47 8.37 7.96
N LEU A 50 -6.02 8.24 9.17
CA LEU A 50 -7.45 8.42 9.44
C LEU A 50 -7.91 9.87 9.27
N SER A 51 -7.02 10.85 9.48
CA SER A 51 -7.30 12.26 9.21
C SER A 51 -7.47 12.54 7.70
N LEU A 52 -6.88 11.71 6.83
CA LEU A 52 -7.13 11.79 5.39
C LEU A 52 -8.48 11.19 5.01
N ASN A 53 -8.79 10.03 5.59
CA ASN A 53 -10.05 9.35 5.35
C ASN A 53 -10.37 8.41 6.52
N PRO A 54 -11.39 8.71 7.33
CA PRO A 54 -11.72 7.90 8.51
C PRO A 54 -12.18 6.49 8.12
N ASP A 55 -12.71 6.29 6.91
CA ASP A 55 -13.21 4.99 6.47
C ASP A 55 -12.06 3.98 6.24
N PHE A 56 -10.80 4.40 6.23
CA PHE A 56 -9.67 3.48 6.24
C PHE A 56 -9.66 2.56 7.47
N ALA A 57 -10.29 2.98 8.58
CA ALA A 57 -10.49 2.12 9.75
C ALA A 57 -11.28 0.84 9.44
N ASN A 58 -12.07 0.81 8.36
CA ASN A 58 -12.88 -0.34 7.99
C ASN A 58 -12.08 -1.47 7.32
N PHE A 59 -10.90 -1.16 6.77
CA PHE A 59 -10.08 -2.13 6.03
C PHE A 59 -9.54 -3.24 6.93
N LYS A 60 -9.58 -4.49 6.43
CA LYS A 60 -8.94 -5.66 7.05
C LYS A 60 -7.46 -5.38 7.33
N ALA A 61 -6.74 -4.87 6.33
CA ALA A 61 -5.34 -4.48 6.44
C ALA A 61 -5.11 -3.45 7.57
N PHE A 62 -5.97 -2.45 7.72
CA PHE A 62 -5.81 -1.44 8.79
C PHE A 62 -5.96 -2.06 10.18
N LYS A 63 -7.02 -2.85 10.37
CA LYS A 63 -7.31 -3.57 11.63
C LYS A 63 -6.17 -4.52 12.03
N ASN A 64 -5.53 -5.13 11.05
CA ASN A 64 -4.44 -6.09 11.26
C ASN A 64 -3.03 -5.44 11.24
N GLY A 65 -2.93 -4.12 11.16
CA GLY A 65 -1.64 -3.42 11.15
C GLY A 65 -0.82 -3.61 9.87
N ARG A 66 -1.46 -3.97 8.76
CA ARG A 66 -0.87 -4.21 7.43
C ARG A 66 -1.27 -3.16 6.38
N PHE A 67 -1.58 -1.95 6.84
CA PHE A 67 -1.86 -0.80 5.97
C PHE A 67 -0.67 0.16 6.02
N TYR A 68 0.05 0.26 4.90
CA TYR A 68 1.28 1.02 4.76
C TYR A 68 1.05 2.26 3.89
N ALA A 69 1.75 3.34 4.19
CA ALA A 69 1.72 4.58 3.44
C ALA A 69 3.13 4.88 2.91
N LEU A 70 3.27 5.01 1.59
CA LEU A 70 4.56 5.31 0.95
C LEU A 70 4.74 6.82 0.83
N PRO A 71 5.77 7.41 1.46
CA PRO A 71 6.08 8.83 1.30
C PRO A 71 6.56 9.13 -0.13
N TYR A 72 6.43 10.39 -0.55
CA TYR A 72 6.78 10.85 -1.91
C TYR A 72 8.23 10.55 -2.32
N ASP A 73 9.17 10.63 -1.39
CA ASP A 73 10.59 10.32 -1.67
C ASP A 73 10.81 8.85 -2.06
N ASN A 74 9.83 7.96 -1.89
CA ASN A 74 9.95 6.59 -2.38
C ASN A 74 10.05 6.51 -3.91
N SER A 75 9.41 7.40 -4.66
CA SER A 75 9.57 7.43 -6.14
C SER A 75 11.01 7.76 -6.57
N LYS A 76 11.73 8.59 -5.80
CA LYS A 76 13.15 8.84 -6.03
C LYS A 76 13.99 7.64 -5.60
N LYS A 77 13.66 7.02 -4.47
CA LYS A 77 14.32 5.79 -4.01
C LYS A 77 14.12 4.63 -4.99
N GLU A 78 13.01 4.56 -5.74
CA GLU A 78 12.80 3.53 -6.77
C GLU A 78 13.88 3.61 -7.85
N VAL A 79 14.38 4.82 -8.12
CA VAL A 79 15.47 5.07 -9.08
C VAL A 79 16.84 4.91 -8.42
N LEU A 80 17.02 5.42 -7.20
CA LEU A 80 18.33 5.47 -6.52
C LEU A 80 18.72 4.15 -5.84
N ASP A 81 17.75 3.41 -5.32
CA ASP A 81 17.90 2.12 -4.62
C ASP A 81 16.71 1.19 -4.91
N PRO A 82 16.59 0.69 -6.15
CA PRO A 82 15.52 -0.22 -6.53
C PRO A 82 15.55 -1.53 -5.74
N ALA A 83 16.74 -2.00 -5.33
CA ALA A 83 16.88 -3.24 -4.58
C ALA A 83 16.32 -3.10 -3.15
N GLY A 84 16.63 -1.99 -2.47
CA GLY A 84 16.09 -1.69 -1.14
C GLY A 84 14.58 -1.57 -1.16
N ILE A 85 14.01 -0.85 -2.13
CA ILE A 85 12.55 -0.74 -2.25
C ILE A 85 11.88 -2.08 -2.55
N MET A 86 12.46 -2.89 -3.43
CA MET A 86 11.91 -4.23 -3.70
C MET A 86 11.97 -5.13 -2.45
N LEU A 87 12.98 -4.98 -1.60
CA LEU A 87 13.04 -5.66 -0.31
C LEU A 87 11.96 -5.15 0.65
N ASP A 88 11.71 -3.84 0.71
CA ASP A 88 10.64 -3.27 1.53
C ASP A 88 9.27 -3.81 1.10
N TYR A 89 8.98 -3.85 -0.21
CA TYR A 89 7.77 -4.49 -0.73
C TYR A 89 7.70 -5.98 -0.37
N ALA A 90 8.81 -6.70 -0.47
CA ALA A 90 8.86 -8.11 -0.10
C ALA A 90 8.57 -8.35 1.40
N LYS A 91 9.09 -7.49 2.28
CA LYS A 91 8.79 -7.52 3.73
C LYS A 91 7.33 -7.19 4.05
N VAL A 92 6.73 -6.27 3.31
CA VAL A 92 5.31 -5.91 3.46
C VAL A 92 4.40 -7.08 3.10
N VAL A 93 4.70 -7.78 2.00
CA VAL A 93 3.89 -8.90 1.52
C VAL A 93 4.18 -10.18 2.33
N HIS A 94 5.46 -10.48 2.58
CA HIS A 94 5.94 -11.70 3.23
C HIS A 94 6.84 -11.44 4.45
N PRO A 95 6.34 -10.78 5.51
CA PRO A 95 7.13 -10.51 6.71
C PRO A 95 7.64 -11.79 7.39
N GLU A 96 6.95 -12.92 7.22
CA GLU A 96 7.36 -14.24 7.71
C GLU A 96 8.61 -14.79 7.02
N VAL A 97 8.95 -14.29 5.83
CA VAL A 97 10.12 -14.72 5.05
C VAL A 97 11.26 -13.71 5.19
N PHE A 98 10.95 -12.41 5.13
CA PHE A 98 11.95 -11.34 5.05
C PHE A 98 12.15 -10.56 6.35
N GLY A 99 11.39 -10.88 7.39
CA GLY A 99 11.39 -10.18 8.67
C GLY A 99 10.63 -8.85 8.63
N LEU A 100 10.51 -8.22 9.81
CA LEU A 100 9.90 -6.91 9.95
C LEU A 100 10.87 -5.78 9.54
N PHE A 101 10.33 -4.57 9.43
CA PHE A 101 11.15 -3.37 9.30
C PHE A 101 12.02 -3.19 10.56
N PRO A 102 13.27 -2.69 10.41
CA PRO A 102 14.14 -2.38 11.54
C PRO A 102 13.55 -1.34 12.48
#